data_AF-A0A1Y0EDC7-F1
#
_entry.id   AF-A0A1Y0EDC7-F1
#
_cell.length_a   1.000
_cell.length_b   1.000
_cell.length_c   1.000
_cell.angle_alpha   90.00
_cell.angle_beta   90.00
_cell.angle_gamma   90.00
#
_symmetry.space_group_name_H-M   'P 1'
#
loop_
_entity.id
_entity.type
_entity.pdbx_description
1 polymer ?
#
loop_
_entity_poly.entity_id
_entity_poly.type
_entity_poly.pdbx_seq_one_letter_code
_entity_poly.pdbx_strand_id
1 'polypeptide(L)'
;MRWVDPRDGEVINIRQRPAAFSFFPTFQGATREGIHSTLFSTEPWNIIQHSLEKLGDDNARRQAIAFLVQSRDFYTAAQNSDVSAAKPLLLYYSFLNLAKSLVVKRRGAALGVVRHGLSEQLPVTAGAIHGHVSIDILQNPNASAFVMFANALGAALPTPTAPSTHFRMRSQDFLSQVLIGHRIYCQADGIKERFISLDRIEYMQDAATHDTWVRVRR
;
A
#
# COMPACT_ATOMS: atom_id res chain seq x y z
N MET A 1 14.11 14.82 12.96
CA MET A 1 12.91 13.98 13.18
C MET A 1 13.05 13.36 14.56
N ARG A 2 12.22 13.75 15.52
CA ARG A 2 12.24 13.16 16.87
C ARG A 2 11.27 11.98 16.83
N TRP A 3 11.78 10.77 16.99
CA TRP A 3 10.94 9.58 17.06
C TRP A 3 10.07 9.67 18.31
N VAL A 4 8.81 9.26 18.20
CA VAL A 4 7.94 9.14 19.38
C VAL A 4 8.51 8.04 20.26
N ASP A 5 8.50 8.24 21.57
CA ASP A 5 8.94 7.21 22.50
C ASP A 5 8.07 5.94 22.30
N PRO A 6 8.69 4.74 22.30
CA PRO A 6 7.96 3.50 22.08
C PRO A 6 6.91 3.32 23.18
N ARG A 7 5.69 2.90 22.80
CA ARG A 7 4.63 2.53 23.76
C ARG A 7 5.14 1.41 24.68
N ASP A 8 4.89 1.56 25.97
CA ASP A 8 5.20 0.53 26.97
C ASP A 8 4.31 -0.70 26.79
N GLY A 9 4.90 -1.89 26.94
CA GLY A 9 4.19 -3.16 26.84
C GLY A 9 5.12 -4.36 26.77
N GLU A 10 4.53 -5.55 26.69
CA GLU A 10 5.25 -6.81 26.71
C GLU A 10 5.25 -7.48 25.34
N VAL A 11 6.32 -8.21 25.02
CA VAL A 11 6.36 -9.02 23.79
C VAL A 11 5.38 -10.17 23.95
N ILE A 12 4.47 -10.34 22.99
CA ILE A 12 3.55 -11.47 22.97
C ILE A 12 4.36 -12.75 22.84
N ASN A 13 4.08 -13.75 23.69
CA ASN A 13 4.71 -15.05 23.63
C ASN A 13 3.69 -16.15 23.32
N ILE A 14 3.99 -17.05 22.38
CA ILE A 14 3.25 -18.29 22.12
C ILE A 14 4.13 -19.46 22.58
N ARG A 15 3.64 -20.24 23.54
CA ARG A 15 4.40 -21.38 24.13
C ARG A 15 5.81 -20.97 24.58
N GLN A 16 5.91 -19.88 25.35
CA GLN A 16 7.18 -19.34 25.88
C GLN A 16 8.17 -18.85 24.82
N ARG A 17 7.72 -18.62 23.58
CA ARG A 17 8.54 -18.03 22.50
C ARG A 17 7.90 -16.76 22.01
N PRO A 18 8.68 -15.70 21.68
CA PRO A 18 8.14 -14.50 21.06
C PRO A 18 7.29 -14.86 19.84
N ALA A 19 6.07 -14.33 19.81
CA ALA A 19 5.17 -14.43 18.68
C ALA A 19 5.84 -13.74 17.51
N ALA A 20 6.13 -14.52 16.48
CA ALA A 20 6.75 -13.98 15.30
C ALA A 20 5.69 -13.26 14.45
N PHE A 21 6.02 -12.04 14.05
CA PHE A 21 5.28 -11.29 13.05
C PHE A 21 6.17 -11.18 11.81
N SER A 22 5.68 -11.62 10.66
CA SER A 22 6.35 -11.37 9.39
C SER A 22 5.35 -11.31 8.26
N PHE A 23 5.46 -10.30 7.40
CA PHE A 23 4.86 -10.31 6.06
C PHE A 23 5.66 -11.19 5.10
N PHE A 24 6.85 -11.62 5.50
CA PHE A 24 7.75 -12.47 4.74
C PHE A 24 7.68 -13.91 5.26
N PRO A 25 7.88 -14.91 4.40
CA PRO A 25 7.79 -16.29 4.81
C PRO A 25 8.95 -16.70 5.73
N THR A 26 9.89 -15.82 6.11
CA THR A 26 11.07 -16.16 6.91
C THR A 26 11.09 -15.47 8.28
N PHE A 27 11.71 -16.14 9.27
CA PHE A 27 12.07 -15.60 10.58
C PHE A 27 13.48 -16.00 10.99
N GLN A 28 14.10 -15.24 11.88
CA GLN A 28 15.37 -15.64 12.48
C GLN A 28 15.13 -16.64 13.62
N GLY A 29 15.59 -17.88 13.46
CA GLY A 29 15.70 -18.84 14.55
C GLY A 29 17.00 -18.66 15.33
N ALA A 30 17.15 -19.38 16.44
CA ALA A 30 18.31 -19.27 17.34
C ALA A 30 19.67 -19.57 16.66
N THR A 31 19.66 -20.33 15.56
CA THR A 31 20.89 -20.73 14.84
C THR A 31 20.81 -20.56 13.33
N ARG A 32 19.60 -20.45 12.74
CA ARG A 32 19.38 -20.29 11.29
C ARG A 32 18.09 -19.52 11.03
N GLU A 33 18.00 -18.91 9.85
CA GLU A 33 16.74 -18.41 9.32
C GLU A 33 15.80 -19.60 9.01
N GLY A 34 14.57 -19.54 9.51
CA GLY A 34 13.51 -20.53 9.31
C GLY A 34 12.36 -19.95 8.48
N ILE A 35 11.47 -20.80 7.99
CA ILE A 35 10.29 -20.41 7.21
C ILE A 35 9.02 -20.51 8.08
N HIS A 36 8.20 -19.46 8.13
CA HIS A 36 6.89 -19.47 8.76
C HIS A 36 5.98 -20.47 8.06
N SER A 37 5.40 -21.40 8.83
CA SER A 37 4.36 -22.34 8.35
C SER A 37 2.98 -21.69 8.20
N THR A 38 2.86 -20.38 8.39
CA THR A 38 1.58 -19.68 8.32
C THR A 38 1.36 -19.14 6.90
N LEU A 39 0.77 -20.01 6.08
CA LEU A 39 0.31 -19.81 4.71
C LEU A 39 -0.80 -18.73 4.66
N PHE A 40 -0.44 -17.46 4.79
CA PHE A 40 -1.38 -16.33 4.60
C PHE A 40 -1.03 -15.47 3.36
N SER A 41 0.08 -15.73 2.68
CA SER A 41 0.58 -14.87 1.60
C SER A 41 0.39 -15.42 0.18
N THR A 42 0.03 -16.69 0.00
CA THR A 42 -0.10 -17.28 -1.34
C THR A 42 -1.44 -16.93 -2.00
N GLU A 43 -2.52 -16.79 -1.22
CA GLU A 43 -3.87 -16.49 -1.72
C GLU A 43 -4.57 -15.41 -0.88
N PRO A 44 -4.12 -14.13 -0.96
CA PRO A 44 -4.73 -13.03 -0.22
C PRO A 44 -6.17 -12.72 -0.67
N TRP A 45 -6.53 -13.10 -1.89
CA TRP A 45 -7.81 -12.76 -2.52
C TRP A 45 -9.01 -13.31 -1.76
N ASN A 46 -8.98 -14.57 -1.33
CA ASN A 46 -10.10 -15.21 -0.62
C ASN A 46 -10.35 -14.57 0.75
N ILE A 47 -9.29 -14.15 1.44
CA ILE A 47 -9.39 -13.48 2.75
C ILE A 47 -10.06 -12.12 2.58
N ILE A 48 -9.64 -11.37 1.55
CA ILE A 48 -10.26 -10.07 1.23
C ILE A 48 -11.72 -10.28 0.86
N GLN A 49 -12.03 -11.24 -0.02
CA GLN A 49 -13.39 -11.56 -0.43
C GLN A 49 -14.30 -11.85 0.77
N HIS A 50 -13.87 -12.74 1.68
CA HIS A 50 -14.65 -13.05 2.88
C HIS A 50 -14.92 -11.82 3.77
N SER A 51 -13.98 -10.87 3.82
CA SER A 51 -14.19 -9.59 4.51
C SER A 51 -15.25 -8.73 3.80
N LEU A 52 -15.25 -8.71 2.46
CA LEU A 52 -16.22 -7.94 1.66
C LEU A 52 -17.64 -8.51 1.76
N GLU A 53 -17.78 -9.83 1.88
CA GLU A 53 -19.08 -10.51 2.05
C GLU A 53 -19.87 -10.02 3.28
N LYS A 54 -19.16 -9.50 4.29
CA LYS A 54 -19.74 -8.92 5.51
C LYS A 54 -20.31 -7.51 5.32
N LEU A 55 -20.33 -6.97 4.11
CA LEU A 55 -20.98 -5.69 3.80
C LEU A 55 -22.50 -5.81 3.81
N GLY A 56 -23.16 -4.96 4.59
CA GLY A 56 -24.62 -4.94 4.71
C GLY A 56 -25.34 -4.44 3.47
N ASP A 57 -24.79 -3.45 2.75
CA ASP A 57 -25.38 -2.96 1.49
C ASP A 57 -25.05 -3.89 0.33
N ASP A 58 -26.09 -4.41 -0.33
CA ASP A 58 -25.99 -5.37 -1.43
C ASP A 58 -25.32 -4.80 -2.67
N ASN A 59 -25.51 -3.51 -2.94
CA ASN A 59 -24.88 -2.85 -4.08
C ASN A 59 -23.38 -2.66 -3.84
N ALA A 60 -23.01 -2.12 -2.67
CA ALA A 60 -21.63 -2.00 -2.23
C ALA A 60 -20.92 -3.36 -2.22
N ARG A 61 -21.56 -4.40 -1.67
CA ARG A 61 -21.01 -5.75 -1.61
C ARG A 61 -20.68 -6.29 -3.00
N ARG A 62 -21.64 -6.25 -3.92
CA ARG A 62 -21.44 -6.70 -5.31
C ARG A 62 -20.34 -5.90 -6.02
N GLN A 63 -20.34 -4.58 -5.88
CA GLN A 63 -19.35 -3.72 -6.53
C GLN A 63 -17.94 -3.94 -5.97
N ALA A 64 -17.78 -4.09 -4.64
CA ALA A 64 -16.49 -4.36 -4.03
C ALA A 64 -15.92 -5.71 -4.49
N ILE A 65 -16.75 -6.76 -4.52
CA ILE A 65 -16.34 -8.09 -5.01
C ILE A 65 -15.95 -8.01 -6.49
N ALA A 66 -16.71 -7.28 -7.33
CA ALA A 66 -16.37 -7.09 -8.73
C ALA A 66 -15.00 -6.39 -8.92
N PHE A 67 -14.70 -5.36 -8.11
CA PHE A 67 -13.38 -4.74 -8.12
C PHE A 67 -12.27 -5.70 -7.66
N LEU A 68 -12.53 -6.53 -6.64
CA LEU A 68 -11.57 -7.53 -6.19
C LEU A 68 -11.26 -8.58 -7.28
N VAL A 69 -12.29 -9.07 -7.98
CA VAL A 69 -12.15 -10.01 -9.10
C VAL A 69 -11.32 -9.37 -10.21
N GLN A 70 -11.68 -8.16 -10.66
CA GLN A 70 -10.90 -7.43 -11.66
C GLN A 70 -9.44 -7.26 -11.21
N SER A 71 -9.20 -6.91 -9.94
CA SER A 71 -7.84 -6.79 -9.41
C SER A 71 -7.07 -8.09 -9.55
N ARG A 72 -7.66 -9.21 -9.13
CA ARG A 72 -7.03 -10.53 -9.21
C ARG A 72 -6.72 -10.92 -10.66
N ASP A 73 -7.66 -10.66 -11.57
CA ASP A 73 -7.53 -11.03 -12.97
C ASP A 73 -6.43 -10.21 -13.65
N PHE A 74 -6.38 -8.90 -13.41
CA PHE A 74 -5.30 -8.04 -13.90
C PHE A 74 -3.94 -8.44 -13.34
N TYR A 75 -3.86 -8.78 -12.06
CA TYR A 75 -2.62 -9.29 -11.45
C TYR A 75 -2.18 -10.59 -12.11
N THR A 76 -3.08 -11.56 -12.23
CA THR A 76 -2.81 -12.87 -12.85
C THR A 76 -2.36 -12.71 -14.29
N ALA A 77 -3.04 -11.84 -15.07
CA ALA A 77 -2.64 -11.50 -16.43
C ALA A 77 -1.26 -10.87 -16.47
N ALA A 78 -0.91 -9.96 -15.56
CA ALA A 78 0.42 -9.35 -15.51
C ALA A 78 1.53 -10.38 -15.22
N GLN A 79 1.27 -11.31 -14.30
CA GLN A 79 2.22 -12.35 -13.92
C GLN A 79 2.43 -13.37 -15.04
N ASN A 80 1.36 -13.74 -15.74
CA ASN A 80 1.39 -14.78 -16.77
C ASN A 80 1.64 -14.24 -18.19
N SER A 81 1.67 -12.93 -18.39
CA SER A 81 1.91 -12.34 -19.71
C SER A 81 3.39 -12.43 -20.10
N ASP A 82 3.66 -12.81 -21.35
CA ASP A 82 5.00 -12.71 -21.94
C ASP A 82 5.30 -11.29 -22.45
N VAL A 83 4.28 -10.43 -22.56
CA VAL A 83 4.41 -9.06 -23.04
C VAL A 83 4.86 -8.15 -21.89
N SER A 84 6.17 -8.13 -21.65
CA SER A 84 6.78 -7.37 -20.56
C SER A 84 6.38 -5.88 -20.53
N ALA A 85 6.22 -5.26 -21.70
CA ALA A 85 5.82 -3.85 -21.81
C ALA A 85 4.39 -3.55 -21.33
N ALA A 86 3.48 -4.53 -21.35
CA ALA A 86 2.10 -4.35 -20.90
C ALA A 86 1.92 -4.57 -19.38
N LYS A 87 2.87 -5.27 -18.73
CA LYS A 87 2.79 -5.60 -17.30
C LYS A 87 2.58 -4.40 -16.39
N PRO A 88 3.28 -3.25 -16.56
CA PRO A 88 3.05 -2.09 -15.70
C PRO A 88 1.61 -1.58 -15.74
N LEU A 89 0.98 -1.58 -16.92
CA LEU A 89 -0.41 -1.15 -17.08
C LEU A 89 -1.39 -2.12 -16.42
N LEU A 90 -1.16 -3.43 -16.57
CA LEU A 90 -1.97 -4.46 -15.91
C LEU A 90 -1.85 -4.36 -14.39
N LEU A 91 -0.63 -4.24 -13.86
CA LEU A 91 -0.40 -4.04 -12.42
C LEU A 91 -1.06 -2.75 -11.91
N TYR A 92 -0.99 -1.66 -12.68
CA TYR A 92 -1.68 -0.42 -12.35
C TYR A 92 -3.19 -0.65 -12.15
N TYR A 93 -3.86 -1.30 -13.11
CA TYR A 93 -5.29 -1.59 -13.00
C TYR A 93 -5.61 -2.62 -11.91
N SER A 94 -4.71 -3.56 -11.63
CA SER A 94 -4.83 -4.44 -10.47
C SER A 94 -4.91 -3.63 -9.17
N PHE A 95 -3.88 -2.85 -8.87
CA PHE A 95 -3.82 -2.10 -7.61
C PHE A 95 -4.89 -1.02 -7.51
N LEU A 96 -5.26 -0.37 -8.62
CA LEU A 96 -6.37 0.58 -8.64
C LEU A 96 -7.69 -0.07 -8.24
N ASN A 97 -8.02 -1.24 -8.80
CA ASN A 97 -9.26 -1.92 -8.47
C ASN A 97 -9.23 -2.46 -7.04
N LEU A 98 -8.08 -2.96 -6.55
CA LEU A 98 -7.93 -3.32 -5.15
C LEU A 98 -8.19 -2.12 -4.21
N ALA A 99 -7.64 -0.94 -4.55
CA ALA A 99 -7.87 0.29 -3.80
C ALA A 99 -9.37 0.67 -3.79
N LYS A 100 -10.06 0.60 -4.93
CA LYS A 100 -11.51 0.83 -5.01
C LYS A 100 -12.30 -0.13 -4.14
N SER A 101 -11.94 -1.41 -4.12
CA SER A 101 -12.55 -2.42 -3.25
C SER A 101 -12.40 -2.05 -1.76
N LEU A 102 -11.20 -1.64 -1.33
CA LEU A 102 -10.97 -1.15 0.04
C LEU A 102 -11.83 0.08 0.36
N VAL A 103 -11.91 1.04 -0.56
CA VAL A 103 -12.71 2.26 -0.37
C VAL A 103 -14.19 1.92 -0.18
N VAL A 104 -14.77 1.04 -1.01
CA VAL A 104 -16.16 0.58 -0.84
C VAL A 104 -16.32 -0.08 0.53
N LYS A 105 -15.40 -0.96 0.92
CA LYS A 105 -15.45 -1.63 2.22
C LYS A 105 -15.45 -0.65 3.39
N ARG A 106 -14.58 0.37 3.35
CA ARG A 106 -14.45 1.37 4.41
C ARG A 106 -15.65 2.31 4.48
N ARG A 107 -16.26 2.64 3.34
CA ARG A 107 -17.44 3.51 3.27
C ARG A 107 -18.75 2.79 3.56
N GLY A 108 -18.82 1.49 3.30
CA GLY A 108 -20.07 0.73 3.37
C GLY A 108 -21.06 1.08 2.26
N ALA A 109 -20.63 1.77 1.20
CA ALA A 109 -21.47 2.25 0.11
C ALA A 109 -20.76 2.13 -1.25
N ALA A 110 -21.55 1.88 -2.31
CA ALA A 110 -21.05 1.80 -3.67
C ALA A 110 -20.49 3.13 -4.18
N LEU A 111 -19.51 3.07 -5.08
CA LEU A 111 -18.91 4.21 -5.76
C LEU A 111 -19.71 4.56 -7.01
N GLY A 112 -19.84 5.86 -7.26
CA GLY A 112 -20.23 6.40 -8.56
C GLY A 112 -19.05 6.42 -9.53
N VAL A 113 -19.14 7.31 -10.52
CA VAL A 113 -18.04 7.53 -11.48
C VAL A 113 -16.87 8.20 -10.76
N VAL A 114 -15.71 7.53 -10.76
CA VAL A 114 -14.48 8.01 -10.13
C VAL A 114 -13.35 8.09 -11.14
N ARG A 115 -12.62 9.19 -11.14
CA ARG A 115 -11.35 9.37 -11.87
C ARG A 115 -10.20 8.78 -11.05
N HIS A 116 -9.05 8.56 -11.69
CA HIS A 116 -7.89 7.97 -11.02
C HIS A 116 -7.29 8.90 -9.95
N GLY A 117 -7.19 10.20 -10.21
CA GLY A 117 -6.65 11.18 -9.26
C GLY A 117 -5.12 11.32 -9.28
N LEU A 118 -4.46 10.65 -10.24
CA LEU A 118 -3.03 10.74 -10.51
C LEU A 118 -2.84 11.03 -11.99
N SER A 119 -1.94 11.95 -12.32
CA SER A 119 -1.52 12.21 -13.69
C SER A 119 0.00 12.41 -13.76
N GLU A 120 0.59 11.99 -14.88
CA GLU A 120 1.99 12.23 -15.18
C GLU A 120 2.09 13.32 -16.26
N GLN A 121 3.01 14.25 -16.07
CA GLN A 121 3.38 15.26 -17.04
C GLN A 121 4.83 15.05 -17.44
N LEU A 122 5.03 14.57 -18.67
CA LEU A 122 6.36 14.43 -19.25
C LEU A 122 7.00 15.81 -19.44
N PRO A 123 8.34 15.90 -19.36
CA PRO A 123 9.03 17.14 -19.63
C PRO A 123 8.81 17.57 -21.09
N VAL A 124 8.56 18.85 -21.30
CA VAL A 124 8.41 19.46 -22.63
C VAL A 124 9.74 20.00 -23.18
N THR A 125 10.76 20.08 -22.34
CA THR A 125 12.10 20.58 -22.71
C THR A 125 12.91 19.47 -23.36
N ALA A 126 13.52 19.75 -24.52
CA ALA A 126 14.40 18.81 -25.20
C ALA A 126 15.56 18.36 -24.29
N GLY A 127 15.80 17.04 -24.21
CA GLY A 127 16.85 16.45 -23.38
C GLY A 127 16.50 16.30 -21.89
N ALA A 128 15.35 16.81 -21.43
CA ALA A 128 14.90 16.57 -20.07
C ALA A 128 14.32 15.15 -19.94
N ILE A 129 14.80 14.41 -18.94
CA ILE A 129 14.37 13.04 -18.64
C ILE A 129 13.40 12.96 -17.45
N HIS A 130 13.16 14.09 -16.76
CA HIS A 130 12.36 14.13 -15.55
C HIS A 130 11.10 14.98 -15.74
N GLY A 131 9.95 14.34 -15.54
CA GLY A 131 8.64 14.99 -15.53
C GLY A 131 8.14 15.33 -14.13
N HIS A 132 6.85 15.62 -14.05
CA HIS A 132 6.12 15.82 -12.80
C HIS A 132 5.05 14.74 -12.64
N VAL A 133 4.85 14.29 -11.41
CA VAL A 133 3.67 13.54 -11.01
C VAL A 133 2.73 14.53 -10.33
N SER A 134 1.49 14.60 -10.79
CA SER A 134 0.45 15.43 -10.20
C SER A 134 -0.57 14.55 -9.49
N ILE A 135 -0.83 14.89 -8.22
CA ILE A 135 -1.96 14.36 -7.47
C ILE A 135 -3.09 15.36 -7.63
N ASP A 136 -4.17 14.91 -8.26
CA ASP A 136 -5.35 15.73 -8.51
C ASP A 136 -6.28 15.62 -7.30
N ILE A 137 -6.17 16.60 -6.41
CA ILE A 137 -7.05 16.74 -5.25
C ILE A 137 -8.19 17.67 -5.67
N LEU A 138 -9.34 17.07 -5.95
CA LEU A 138 -10.55 17.79 -6.35
C LEU A 138 -11.31 18.26 -5.11
N GLN A 139 -11.99 19.41 -5.20
CA GLN A 139 -12.93 19.87 -4.16
C GLN A 139 -14.02 18.85 -3.85
N ASN A 140 -14.40 18.01 -4.83
CA ASN A 140 -15.18 16.82 -4.57
C ASN A 140 -14.24 15.61 -4.38
N PRO A 141 -13.86 15.25 -3.14
CA PRO A 141 -12.96 14.13 -2.87
C PRO A 141 -13.57 12.78 -3.29
N ASN A 142 -14.88 12.70 -3.51
CA ASN A 142 -15.56 11.48 -3.96
C ASN A 142 -15.41 11.22 -5.46
N ALA A 143 -14.73 12.10 -6.20
CA ALA A 143 -14.48 11.93 -7.63
C ALA A 143 -13.08 11.39 -7.94
N SER A 144 -12.22 11.21 -6.94
CA SER A 144 -10.81 10.80 -7.10
C SER A 144 -10.52 9.53 -6.32
N ALA A 145 -10.28 8.41 -7.01
CA ALA A 145 -9.99 7.13 -6.40
C ALA A 145 -8.76 7.20 -5.48
N PHE A 146 -7.71 7.94 -5.87
CA PHE A 146 -6.53 8.16 -5.04
C PHE A 146 -6.85 8.86 -3.72
N VAL A 147 -7.61 9.97 -3.76
CA VAL A 147 -8.00 10.71 -2.55
C VAL A 147 -8.86 9.85 -1.64
N MET A 148 -9.82 9.12 -2.22
CA MET A 148 -10.69 8.21 -1.47
C MET A 148 -9.88 7.09 -0.80
N PHE A 149 -8.88 6.55 -1.50
CA PHE A 149 -7.98 5.53 -0.98
C PHE A 149 -7.10 6.05 0.15
N ALA A 150 -6.48 7.23 -0.01
CA ALA A 150 -5.70 7.87 1.03
C ALA A 150 -6.53 8.09 2.30
N ASN A 151 -7.75 8.62 2.15
CA ASN A 151 -8.68 8.79 3.27
C ASN A 151 -9.08 7.46 3.91
N ALA A 152 -9.29 6.40 3.12
CA ALA A 152 -9.60 5.06 3.61
C ALA A 152 -8.44 4.43 4.42
N LEU A 153 -7.20 4.87 4.19
CA LEU A 153 -6.02 4.50 4.96
C LEU A 153 -5.75 5.43 6.15
N GLY A 154 -6.50 6.54 6.30
CA GLY A 154 -6.20 7.59 7.27
C GLY A 154 -4.92 8.36 6.94
N ALA A 155 -4.49 8.35 5.67
CA ALA A 155 -3.31 9.09 5.23
C ALA A 155 -3.61 10.60 5.16
N ALA A 156 -2.70 11.41 5.66
CA ALA A 156 -2.81 12.86 5.56
C ALA A 156 -2.57 13.32 4.11
N LEU A 157 -3.55 14.02 3.54
CA LEU A 157 -3.42 14.70 2.26
C LEU A 157 -3.42 16.23 2.46
N PRO A 158 -2.75 16.99 1.59
CA PRO A 158 -2.88 18.45 1.58
C PRO A 158 -4.35 18.87 1.44
N THR A 159 -4.77 19.84 2.26
CA THR A 159 -6.11 20.43 2.14
C THR A 159 -6.18 21.24 0.84
N PRO A 160 -7.15 20.97 -0.05
CA PRO A 160 -7.29 21.74 -1.28
C PRO A 160 -7.69 23.18 -0.95
N THR A 161 -6.93 24.15 -1.44
CA THR A 161 -7.19 25.59 -1.26
C THR A 161 -8.07 26.18 -2.38
N ALA A 162 -8.36 25.40 -3.43
CA ALA A 162 -9.13 25.80 -4.62
C ALA A 162 -9.95 24.61 -5.20
N PRO A 163 -10.93 24.85 -6.10
CA PRO A 163 -11.75 23.83 -6.78
C PRO A 163 -11.00 22.62 -7.32
N SER A 164 -9.84 22.87 -7.88
CA SER A 164 -8.85 21.85 -8.19
C SER A 164 -7.53 22.28 -7.58
N THR A 165 -6.97 21.41 -6.75
CA THR A 165 -5.60 21.57 -6.25
C THR A 165 -4.76 20.46 -6.86
N HIS A 166 -3.82 20.85 -7.73
CA HIS A 166 -2.88 19.93 -8.34
C HIS A 166 -1.59 19.95 -7.52
N PHE A 167 -1.40 18.96 -6.66
CA PHE A 167 -0.14 18.83 -5.95
C PHE A 167 0.89 18.20 -6.89
N ARG A 168 1.82 19.03 -7.37
CA ARG A 168 2.89 18.59 -8.26
C ARG A 168 4.10 18.21 -7.44
N MET A 169 4.63 17.01 -7.68
CA MET A 169 5.93 16.58 -7.18
C MET A 169 6.82 16.19 -8.35
N ARG A 170 8.13 16.39 -8.20
CA ARG A 170 9.08 15.94 -9.23
C ARG A 170 9.03 14.42 -9.31
N SER A 171 9.07 13.86 -10.51
CA SER A 171 9.12 12.40 -10.73
C SER A 171 10.22 11.72 -9.89
N GLN A 172 11.38 12.36 -9.73
CA GLN A 172 12.46 11.88 -8.87
C GLN A 172 12.06 11.76 -7.39
N ASP A 173 11.36 12.77 -6.86
CA ASP A 173 10.90 12.75 -5.46
C ASP A 173 9.87 11.65 -5.26
N PHE A 174 8.98 11.43 -6.24
CA PHE A 174 8.01 10.32 -6.24
C PHE A 174 8.70 8.96 -6.29
N LEU A 175 9.59 8.75 -7.27
CA LEU A 175 10.28 7.47 -7.47
C LEU A 175 11.20 7.13 -6.29
N SER A 176 11.72 8.13 -5.57
CA SER A 176 12.46 7.90 -4.33
C SER A 176 11.62 7.28 -3.20
N GLN A 177 10.29 7.26 -3.34
CA GLN A 177 9.38 6.54 -2.42
C GLN A 177 9.19 5.07 -2.80
N VAL A 178 9.69 4.63 -3.96
CA VAL A 178 9.63 3.23 -4.41
C VAL A 178 10.95 2.55 -4.06
N LEU A 179 10.95 1.69 -3.02
CA LEU A 179 12.19 1.09 -2.47
C LEU A 179 13.14 0.53 -3.54
N ILE A 180 12.64 -0.29 -4.46
CA ILE A 180 13.46 -0.92 -5.50
C ILE A 180 14.03 0.14 -6.45
N GLY A 181 13.17 1.07 -6.92
CA GLY A 181 13.59 2.16 -7.80
C GLY A 181 14.63 3.08 -7.13
N HIS A 182 14.38 3.45 -5.87
CA HIS A 182 15.29 4.25 -5.06
C HIS A 182 16.64 3.57 -4.86
N ARG A 183 16.66 2.25 -4.56
CA ARG A 183 17.92 1.50 -4.39
C ARG A 183 18.74 1.43 -5.67
N ILE A 184 18.10 1.14 -6.81
CA ILE A 184 18.75 1.15 -8.13
C ILE A 184 19.32 2.54 -8.42
N TYR A 185 18.54 3.60 -8.16
CA TYR A 185 18.97 4.98 -8.35
C TYR A 185 20.16 5.36 -7.46
N CYS A 186 20.12 4.98 -6.18
CA CYS A 186 21.23 5.21 -5.25
C CYS A 186 22.51 4.50 -5.68
N GLN A 187 22.38 3.26 -6.15
CA GLN A 187 23.52 2.50 -6.65
C GLN A 187 24.12 3.12 -7.93
N ALA A 188 23.28 3.63 -8.84
CA ALA A 188 23.72 4.25 -10.08
C ALA A 188 24.43 5.60 -9.86
N ASP A 189 23.86 6.47 -9.00
CA ASP A 189 24.34 7.84 -8.79
C ASP A 189 25.29 7.99 -7.58
N GLY A 190 25.61 6.89 -6.88
CA GLY A 190 26.49 6.92 -5.71
C GLY A 190 25.93 7.72 -4.53
N ILE A 191 24.62 7.90 -4.45
CA ILE A 191 23.96 8.67 -3.39
C ILE A 191 23.50 7.77 -2.23
N LYS A 192 23.42 8.35 -1.02
CA LYS A 192 23.03 7.63 0.18
C LYS A 192 21.54 7.22 0.15
N GLU A 193 21.27 5.97 0.50
CA GLU A 193 19.90 5.44 0.63
C GLU A 193 19.09 6.20 1.70
N ARG A 194 17.80 6.45 1.41
CA ARG A 194 16.85 7.11 2.33
C ARG A 194 16.06 6.11 3.16
N PHE A 195 15.85 4.90 2.64
CA PHE A 195 15.23 3.81 3.37
C PHE A 195 16.19 3.27 4.43
N ILE A 196 15.64 2.94 5.58
CA ILE A 196 16.38 2.35 6.70
C ILE A 196 15.90 0.91 6.81
N SER A 197 16.84 -0.03 6.82
CA SER A 197 16.54 -1.44 7.08
C SER A 197 15.93 -1.59 8.47
N LEU A 198 14.88 -2.39 8.54
CA LEU A 198 14.28 -2.80 9.80
C LEU A 198 14.81 -4.20 10.10
N ASP A 199 15.59 -4.32 11.17
CA ASP A 199 16.30 -5.54 11.49
C ASP A 199 15.43 -6.49 12.32
N ARG A 200 14.46 -5.94 13.08
CA ARG A 200 13.57 -6.74 13.91
C ARG A 200 12.18 -6.11 14.09
N ILE A 201 11.16 -6.96 14.00
CA ILE A 201 9.77 -6.61 14.29
C ILE A 201 9.27 -7.45 15.48
N GLU A 202 8.73 -6.81 16.50
CA GLU A 202 8.22 -7.45 17.72
C GLU A 202 6.73 -7.18 17.85
N TYR A 203 5.93 -8.23 18.11
CA TYR A 203 4.52 -8.08 18.42
C TYR A 203 4.36 -7.82 19.92
N MET A 204 3.76 -6.69 20.25
CA MET A 204 3.65 -6.16 21.59
C MET A 204 2.20 -6.19 22.04
N GLN A 205 1.98 -6.34 23.35
CA GLN A 205 0.67 -6.22 23.97
C GLN A 205 0.72 -5.38 25.24
N ASP A 206 -0.43 -4.79 25.54
CA ASP A 206 -0.80 -4.36 26.88
C ASP A 206 -1.83 -5.37 27.38
N ALA A 207 -1.46 -6.15 28.39
CA ALA A 207 -2.33 -7.19 28.95
C ALA A 207 -3.54 -6.60 29.69
N ALA A 208 -3.46 -5.36 30.17
CA ALA A 208 -4.53 -4.71 30.92
C ALA A 208 -5.58 -4.11 29.98
N THR A 209 -5.18 -3.50 28.87
CA THR A 209 -6.12 -2.92 27.89
C THR A 209 -6.51 -3.88 26.76
N HIS A 210 -5.82 -5.03 26.65
CA HIS A 210 -5.92 -5.95 25.53
C HIS A 210 -5.56 -5.33 24.18
N ASP A 211 -4.80 -4.23 24.19
CA ASP A 211 -4.25 -3.64 22.98
C ASP A 211 -3.04 -4.43 22.48
N THR A 212 -2.89 -4.49 21.16
CA THR A 212 -1.71 -5.06 20.52
C THR A 212 -1.14 -4.09 19.49
N TRP A 213 0.18 -4.08 19.35
CA TRP A 213 0.88 -3.25 18.38
C TRP A 213 2.19 -3.90 17.93
N VAL A 214 2.83 -3.27 16.95
CA VAL A 214 4.13 -3.70 16.45
C VAL A 214 5.19 -2.71 16.91
N ARG A 215 6.28 -3.21 17.50
CA ARG A 215 7.50 -2.44 17.75
C ARG A 215 8.55 -2.83 16.73
N VAL A 216 9.14 -1.84 16.09
CA VAL A 216 10.15 -2.03 15.05
C VAL A 216 11.49 -1.57 15.58
N ARG A 217 12.53 -2.38 15.37
CA ARG A 217 13.91 -2.05 15.70
C ARG A 217 14.76 -2.02 14.44
N ARG A 218 15.69 -1.09 14.42
CA ARG A 218 16.89 -1.15 13.59
C ARG A 218 17.92 -2.03 14.29
#